data_AF-A0A839EUH0-F1
#
_entry.id   AF-A0A839EUH0-F1
#
_cell.length_a   1.000
_cell.length_b   1.000
_cell.length_c   1.000
_cell.angle_alpha   90.00
_cell.angle_beta   90.00
_cell.angle_gamma   90.00
#
_symmetry.space_group_name_H-M   'P 1'
#
loop_
_entity.id
_entity.type
_entity.pdbx_description
1 polymer ?
#
loop_
_entity_poly.entity_id
_entity_poly.type
_entity_poly.pdbx_seq_one_letter_code
_entity_poly.pdbx_strand_id
1 'polypeptide(L)'
;MPLHDDGNDGGFPPHFDPSPHSPPQAPAPRGLDLARLADLLPKLGTVLWLERRAPAAAVGGAPPRGLVLLDHPALAVLARCSDVTVREAVTPNGPREWLAFAAADGEARAKLFLLPDSDYLAWDEMAAQCRSVPAGDAPTRRSAHGAFLRHAFARLAGGWRARLLAFEQRRRPWLHTLDAHAPLRISLLGLELARAIARDEGAELVSPLYAA
;
A
#
# COMPACT_ATOMS: atom_id res chain seq x y z
N MET A 1 -68.02 50.49 -29.50
CA MET A 1 -68.37 49.08 -29.20
C MET A 1 -67.10 48.25 -29.34
N PRO A 2 -66.88 47.27 -28.45
CA PRO A 2 -65.60 46.84 -27.85
C PRO A 2 -64.70 46.06 -28.84
N LEU A 3 -63.44 45.66 -28.57
CA LEU A 3 -62.84 45.09 -27.36
C LEU A 3 -61.29 45.21 -27.42
N HIS A 4 -60.69 45.34 -26.24
CA HIS A 4 -59.27 45.19 -25.92
C HIS A 4 -58.77 43.74 -26.11
N ASP A 5 -57.47 43.63 -26.42
CA ASP A 5 -56.40 42.84 -25.77
C ASP A 5 -56.48 41.30 -25.62
N ASP A 6 -55.26 40.76 -25.46
CA ASP A 6 -54.82 39.43 -25.07
C ASP A 6 -54.74 38.38 -26.20
N GLY A 7 -53.62 37.71 -26.44
CA GLY A 7 -52.41 37.61 -25.67
C GLY A 7 -51.60 36.45 -26.25
N ASN A 8 -50.34 36.74 -26.49
CA ASN A 8 -49.29 35.76 -26.74
C ASN A 8 -49.20 34.81 -25.53
N ASP A 9 -49.27 33.49 -25.75
CA ASP A 9 -48.58 32.47 -24.93
C ASP A 9 -48.64 31.09 -25.60
N GLY A 10 -47.95 30.97 -26.74
CA GLY A 10 -47.47 29.69 -27.25
C GLY A 10 -46.15 29.32 -26.59
N GLY A 11 -46.12 29.18 -25.27
CA GLY A 11 -44.95 28.77 -24.51
C GLY A 11 -44.55 27.34 -24.85
N PHE A 12 -43.58 27.17 -25.75
CA PHE A 12 -42.85 25.91 -25.87
C PHE A 12 -42.14 25.65 -24.54
N PRO A 13 -42.30 24.46 -23.91
CA PRO A 13 -41.52 24.14 -22.72
C PRO A 13 -40.03 24.17 -23.07
N PRO A 14 -39.16 24.64 -22.17
CA PRO A 14 -37.73 24.68 -22.41
C PRO A 14 -37.25 23.26 -22.70
N HIS A 15 -36.58 23.12 -23.85
CA HIS A 15 -35.83 21.93 -24.20
C HIS A 15 -34.79 21.72 -23.09
N PHE A 16 -35.07 20.80 -22.16
CA PHE A 16 -34.08 20.33 -21.21
C PHE A 16 -33.02 19.62 -22.04
N ASP A 17 -31.93 20.31 -22.35
CA ASP A 17 -30.70 19.64 -22.76
C ASP A 17 -30.27 18.77 -21.57
N PRO A 18 -30.27 17.43 -21.68
CA PRO A 18 -29.60 16.62 -20.69
C PRO A 18 -28.11 16.93 -20.86
N SER A 19 -27.60 17.85 -20.04
CA SER A 19 -26.16 18.02 -19.82
C SER A 19 -25.54 16.62 -19.77
N PRO A 20 -24.55 16.29 -20.61
CA PRO A 20 -23.94 14.98 -20.57
C PRO A 20 -23.46 14.78 -19.15
N HIS A 21 -24.12 13.86 -18.44
CA HIS A 21 -23.76 13.47 -17.10
C HIS A 21 -22.35 12.89 -17.26
N SER A 22 -21.34 13.72 -17.01
CA SER A 22 -19.96 13.28 -17.07
C SER A 22 -19.91 12.12 -16.10
N PRO A 23 -19.59 10.88 -16.55
CA PRO A 23 -19.46 9.77 -15.63
C PRO A 23 -18.51 10.22 -14.52
N PRO A 24 -18.75 9.80 -13.26
CA PRO A 24 -17.82 10.12 -12.17
C PRO A 24 -16.43 9.75 -12.68
N GLN A 25 -15.58 10.76 -12.89
CA GLN A 25 -14.22 10.54 -13.34
C GLN A 25 -13.61 9.59 -12.33
N ALA A 26 -13.30 8.37 -12.77
CA ALA A 26 -12.62 7.40 -11.92
C ALA A 26 -11.41 8.13 -11.31
N PRO A 27 -11.27 8.16 -9.98
CA PRO A 27 -10.18 8.88 -9.35
C PRO A 27 -8.88 8.40 -9.98
N ALA A 28 -8.14 9.31 -10.61
CA ALA A 28 -6.88 8.97 -11.25
C ALA A 28 -6.02 8.18 -10.24
N PRO A 29 -5.43 7.04 -10.61
CA PRO A 29 -4.67 6.21 -9.68
C PRO A 29 -3.59 7.08 -9.03
N ARG A 30 -3.77 7.41 -7.75
CA ARG A 30 -2.84 8.24 -7.00
C ARG A 30 -1.77 7.30 -6.46
N GLY A 31 -0.66 7.21 -7.18
CA GLY A 31 0.45 6.33 -6.83
C GLY A 31 0.99 6.57 -5.42
N LEU A 32 1.54 5.51 -4.84
CA LEU A 32 2.22 5.46 -3.55
C LEU A 32 3.17 6.67 -3.36
N ASP A 33 2.98 7.43 -2.28
CA ASP A 33 3.86 8.54 -1.91
C ASP A 33 5.09 8.01 -1.16
N LEU A 34 6.16 7.73 -1.91
CA LEU A 34 7.39 7.18 -1.33
C LEU A 34 8.16 8.20 -0.51
N ALA A 35 8.09 9.49 -0.85
CA ALA A 35 8.75 10.53 -0.07
C ALA A 35 8.17 10.58 1.35
N ARG A 36 6.83 10.58 1.45
CA ARG A 36 6.15 10.53 2.74
C ARG A 36 6.47 9.24 3.51
N LEU A 37 6.45 8.08 2.86
CA LEU A 37 6.82 6.84 3.52
C LEU A 37 8.27 6.85 4.02
N ALA A 38 9.20 7.42 3.25
CA ALA A 38 10.60 7.54 3.66
C ALA A 38 10.78 8.41 4.92
N ASP A 39 9.86 9.34 5.19
CA ASP A 39 9.86 10.14 6.43
C ASP A 39 9.27 9.39 7.63
N LEU A 40 8.38 8.41 7.41
CA LEU A 40 7.66 7.70 8.47
C LEU A 40 8.34 6.38 8.85
N LEU A 41 8.83 5.61 7.87
CA LEU A 41 9.42 4.28 8.06
C LEU A 41 10.56 4.24 9.08
N PRO A 42 11.52 5.19 9.12
CA PRO A 42 12.59 5.17 10.11
C PRO A 42 12.12 5.30 11.56
N LYS A 43 10.94 5.89 11.78
CA LYS A 43 10.38 6.10 13.13
C LYS A 43 9.87 4.80 13.76
N LEU A 44 9.61 3.76 12.96
CA LEU A 44 8.99 2.51 13.42
C LEU A 44 9.94 1.63 14.24
N GLY A 45 11.25 1.87 14.17
CA GLY A 45 12.25 0.96 14.75
C GLY A 45 12.28 -0.37 14.01
N THR A 46 12.28 -1.47 14.76
CA THR A 46 12.40 -2.83 14.21
C THR A 46 11.07 -3.34 13.69
N VAL A 47 10.99 -3.75 12.43
CA VAL A 47 9.80 -4.34 11.82
C VAL A 47 10.12 -5.64 11.10
N LEU A 48 9.09 -6.41 10.77
CA LEU A 48 9.20 -7.54 9.87
C LEU A 48 8.75 -7.15 8.47
N TRP A 49 9.70 -7.15 7.54
CA TRP A 49 9.47 -6.88 6.13
C TRP A 49 9.33 -8.19 5.35
N LEU A 50 8.28 -8.29 4.54
CA LEU A 50 8.06 -9.40 3.61
C LEU A 50 8.05 -8.86 2.19
N GLU A 51 8.91 -9.40 1.32
CA GLU A 51 8.90 -9.11 -0.11
C GLU A 51 8.57 -10.35 -0.94
N ARG A 52 7.77 -10.19 -2.00
CA ARG A 52 7.67 -11.21 -3.03
C ARG A 52 8.91 -11.17 -3.89
N ARG A 53 9.52 -12.33 -4.12
CA ARG A 53 10.52 -12.46 -5.17
C ARG A 53 9.85 -12.19 -6.51
N ALA A 54 10.17 -11.05 -7.12
CA ALA A 54 9.67 -10.74 -8.44
C ALA A 54 10.36 -11.57 -9.52
N PRO A 55 9.65 -12.05 -10.55
CA PRO A 55 10.27 -12.37 -11.82
C PRO A 55 10.77 -11.06 -12.47
N ALA A 56 11.93 -11.14 -13.13
CA ALA A 56 12.68 -9.99 -13.66
C ALA A 56 11.93 -9.10 -14.68
N ALA A 57 10.74 -9.51 -15.15
CA ALA A 57 10.09 -8.93 -16.33
C ALA A 57 8.81 -8.10 -16.05
N ALA A 58 8.43 -7.83 -14.80
CA ALA A 58 7.20 -7.09 -14.51
C ALA A 58 7.47 -5.59 -14.29
N VAL A 59 7.68 -4.87 -15.40
CA VAL A 59 7.72 -3.40 -15.45
C VAL A 59 6.35 -2.93 -15.95
N GLY A 60 5.44 -2.68 -15.01
CA GLY A 60 4.08 -2.23 -15.32
C GLY A 60 3.44 -1.70 -14.05
N GLY A 61 3.47 -0.38 -13.88
CA GLY A 61 2.87 0.33 -12.75
C GLY A 61 3.08 1.83 -12.92
N ALA A 62 2.13 2.63 -12.45
CA ALA A 62 2.35 4.06 -12.33
C ALA A 62 3.55 4.29 -11.39
N PRO A 63 4.51 5.15 -11.74
CA PRO A 63 5.64 5.39 -10.88
C PRO A 63 5.15 5.95 -9.54
N PRO A 64 5.77 5.54 -8.42
CA PRO A 64 5.52 6.17 -7.14
C PRO A 64 5.78 7.68 -7.21
N ARG A 65 5.11 8.43 -6.33
CA ARG A 65 5.28 9.87 -6.23
C ARG A 65 6.44 10.18 -5.28
N GLY A 66 7.20 11.21 -5.64
CA GLY A 66 8.38 11.65 -4.90
C GLY A 66 9.68 10.98 -5.36
N LEU A 67 10.78 11.74 -5.35
CA LEU A 67 12.11 11.24 -5.69
C LEU A 67 12.78 10.71 -4.42
N VAL A 68 12.80 9.39 -4.26
CA VAL A 68 13.52 8.70 -3.18
C VAL A 68 14.42 7.63 -3.79
N LEU A 69 15.71 7.66 -3.45
CA LEU A 69 16.64 6.58 -3.75
C LEU A 69 16.42 5.44 -2.75
N LEU A 70 16.16 4.23 -3.25
CA LEU A 70 16.04 3.03 -2.43
C LEU A 70 17.41 2.31 -2.44
N ASP A 71 18.11 2.36 -1.31
CA ASP A 71 19.51 1.88 -1.22
C ASP A 71 19.59 0.38 -0.94
N HIS A 72 18.56 -0.18 -0.29
CA HIS A 72 18.52 -1.60 0.06
C HIS A 72 17.70 -2.42 -0.96
N PRO A 73 18.22 -3.57 -1.47
CA PRO A 73 17.58 -4.32 -2.56
C PRO A 73 16.19 -4.86 -2.22
N ALA A 74 15.92 -5.18 -0.95
CA ALA A 74 14.58 -5.61 -0.53
C ALA A 74 13.52 -4.51 -0.66
N LEU A 75 13.93 -3.23 -0.75
CA LEU A 75 13.02 -2.10 -0.89
C LEU A 75 12.66 -1.82 -2.35
N ALA A 76 13.43 -2.33 -3.32
CA ALA A 76 13.19 -2.09 -4.75
C ALA A 76 11.75 -2.46 -5.19
N VAL A 77 11.10 -3.38 -4.47
CA VAL A 77 9.70 -3.74 -4.69
C VAL A 77 8.72 -2.57 -4.49
N LEU A 78 9.04 -1.61 -3.60
CA LEU A 78 8.24 -0.41 -3.35
C LEU A 78 8.12 0.48 -4.59
N ALA A 79 9.16 0.51 -5.45
CA ALA A 79 9.13 1.26 -6.70
C ALA A 79 8.08 0.73 -7.70
N ARG A 80 7.53 -0.46 -7.43
CA ARG A 80 6.51 -1.12 -8.27
C ARG A 80 5.14 -1.16 -7.60
N CYS A 81 5.03 -0.61 -6.41
CA CYS A 81 3.77 -0.52 -5.68
C CYS A 81 3.07 0.79 -6.03
N SER A 82 1.78 0.71 -6.30
CA SER A 82 0.94 1.87 -6.55
C SER A 82 0.04 2.20 -5.37
N ASP A 83 -0.13 1.28 -4.42
CA ASP A 83 -1.06 1.43 -3.30
C ASP A 83 -0.47 0.84 -2.00
N VAL A 84 -0.95 1.36 -0.87
CA VAL A 84 -0.63 0.88 0.48
C VAL A 84 -1.90 0.84 1.33
N THR A 85 -2.16 -0.29 1.97
CA THR A 85 -3.32 -0.46 2.86
C THR A 85 -2.91 -0.93 4.24
N VAL A 86 -3.50 -0.34 5.28
CA VAL A 86 -3.38 -0.83 6.65
C VAL A 86 -4.29 -2.03 6.84
N ARG A 87 -3.78 -3.08 7.47
CA ARG A 87 -4.48 -4.35 7.69
C ARG A 87 -4.23 -4.83 9.12
N GLU A 88 -5.21 -5.56 9.62
CA GLU A 88 -5.16 -6.18 10.94
C GLU A 88 -5.84 -7.55 10.90
N ALA A 89 -5.41 -8.47 11.75
CA ALA A 89 -6.04 -9.77 11.92
C ALA A 89 -5.74 -10.33 13.31
N VAL A 90 -6.73 -11.00 13.90
CA VAL A 90 -6.53 -11.80 15.11
C VAL A 90 -6.19 -13.23 14.69
N THR A 91 -5.03 -13.72 15.12
CA THR A 91 -4.55 -15.07 14.84
C THR A 91 -4.44 -15.88 16.13
N PRO A 92 -4.26 -17.22 16.07
CA PRO A 92 -3.97 -18.02 17.26
C PRO A 92 -2.73 -17.56 18.03
N ASN A 93 -1.81 -16.85 17.37
CA ASN A 93 -0.60 -16.29 17.95
C ASN A 93 -0.77 -14.83 18.45
N GLY A 94 -2.01 -14.32 18.47
CA GLY A 94 -2.33 -12.95 18.86
C GLY A 94 -2.73 -12.03 17.70
N PRO A 95 -3.05 -10.76 18.00
CA PRO A 95 -3.33 -9.74 16.99
C PRO A 95 -2.09 -9.42 16.18
N ARG A 96 -2.30 -9.11 14.90
CA ARG A 96 -1.25 -8.71 13.96
C ARG A 96 -1.73 -7.52 13.18
N GLU A 97 -0.83 -6.58 12.96
CA GLU A 97 -1.05 -5.40 12.16
C GLU A 97 0.05 -5.30 11.10
N TRP A 98 -0.33 -4.90 9.89
CA TRP A 98 0.63 -4.73 8.81
C TRP A 98 0.18 -3.74 7.75
N LEU A 99 1.14 -3.17 7.03
CA LEU A 99 0.92 -2.49 5.77
C LEU A 99 1.04 -3.51 4.64
N ALA A 100 0.08 -3.53 3.72
CA ALA A 100 0.17 -4.29 2.48
C ALA A 100 0.40 -3.32 1.31
N PHE A 101 1.55 -3.45 0.65
CA PHE A 101 1.91 -2.67 -0.53
C PHE A 101 1.54 -3.47 -1.78
N ALA A 102 0.66 -2.91 -2.59
CA ALA A 102 0.13 -3.57 -3.79
C ALA A 102 0.59 -2.88 -5.06
N ALA A 103 0.80 -3.66 -6.11
CA ALA A 103 0.98 -3.14 -7.46
C ALA A 103 -0.39 -2.76 -8.07
N ALA A 104 -0.38 -2.21 -9.28
CA ALA A 104 -1.59 -1.74 -9.96
C ALA A 104 -2.59 -2.88 -10.27
N ASP A 105 -2.14 -4.13 -10.25
CA ASP A 105 -2.99 -5.32 -10.37
C ASP A 105 -3.71 -5.72 -9.07
N GLY A 106 -3.47 -4.99 -7.97
CA GLY A 106 -4.01 -5.26 -6.64
C GLY A 106 -3.29 -6.37 -5.88
N GLU A 107 -2.24 -6.99 -6.46
CA GLU A 107 -1.49 -8.03 -5.77
C GLU A 107 -0.46 -7.41 -4.81
N ALA A 108 -0.51 -7.86 -3.55
CA ALA A 108 0.46 -7.46 -2.54
C ALA A 108 1.86 -7.93 -2.95
N ARG A 109 2.77 -6.98 -3.17
CA ARG A 109 4.18 -7.22 -3.52
C ARG A 109 5.10 -7.15 -2.31
N ALA A 110 4.71 -6.37 -1.31
CA ALA A 110 5.38 -6.34 -0.03
C ALA A 110 4.37 -6.24 1.13
N LYS A 111 4.81 -6.65 2.33
CA LYS A 111 4.11 -6.44 3.58
C LYS A 111 5.10 -5.96 4.63
N LEU A 112 4.66 -5.04 5.49
CA LEU A 112 5.43 -4.59 6.66
C LEU A 112 4.59 -4.87 7.89
N PHE A 113 5.02 -5.82 8.71
CA PHE A 113 4.36 -6.21 9.95
C PHE A 113 4.94 -5.48 11.15
N LEU A 114 4.04 -5.03 12.03
CA LEU A 114 4.37 -4.51 13.33
C LEU A 114 4.88 -5.63 14.25
N LEU A 115 5.95 -5.35 14.99
CA LEU A 115 6.50 -6.25 16.00
C LEU A 115 6.41 -5.60 17.39
N PRO A 116 6.53 -6.38 18.48
CA PRO A 116 6.61 -5.83 19.84
C PRO A 116 7.76 -4.84 20.05
N ASP A 117 8.82 -4.96 19.25
CA ASP A 117 9.99 -4.07 19.25
C ASP A 117 9.79 -2.79 18.43
N SER A 118 8.66 -2.65 17.73
CA SER A 118 8.35 -1.47 16.94
C SER A 118 7.82 -0.33 17.82
N ASP A 119 8.03 0.92 17.40
CA ASP A 119 7.38 2.07 18.03
C ASP A 119 5.90 2.11 17.64
N TYR A 120 5.03 1.75 18.59
CA TYR A 120 3.58 1.68 18.38
C TYR A 120 2.95 3.05 18.11
N LEU A 121 3.48 4.14 18.66
CA LEU A 121 2.94 5.48 18.41
C LEU A 121 3.31 5.98 17.02
N ALA A 122 4.54 5.72 16.59
CA ALA A 122 4.95 5.99 15.21
C ALA A 122 4.14 5.14 14.20
N TRP A 123 3.83 3.89 14.57
CA TRP A 123 2.93 3.03 13.79
C TRP A 123 1.54 3.64 13.66
N ASP A 124 0.91 4.05 14.77
CA ASP A 124 -0.44 4.61 14.76
C ASP A 124 -0.51 5.90 13.92
N GLU A 125 0.49 6.78 14.07
CA GLU A 125 0.62 7.99 13.24
C GLU A 125 0.71 7.63 11.75
N MET A 126 1.58 6.68 11.39
CA MET A 126 1.74 6.24 10.00
C MET A 126 0.48 5.56 9.44
N ALA A 127 -0.17 4.70 10.23
CA ALA A 127 -1.37 3.99 9.86
C ALA A 127 -2.54 4.96 9.62
N ALA A 128 -2.74 5.95 10.50
CA ALA A 128 -3.74 7.00 10.33
C ALA A 128 -3.50 7.81 9.04
N GLN A 129 -2.24 8.11 8.74
CA GLN A 129 -1.83 8.79 7.51
C GLN A 129 -2.10 7.97 6.25
N CYS A 130 -1.88 6.66 6.29
CA CYS A 130 -2.19 5.76 5.18
C CYS A 130 -3.71 5.59 4.98
N ARG A 131 -4.51 5.55 6.06
CA ARG A 131 -5.98 5.47 5.99
C ARG A 131 -6.64 6.75 5.47
N SER A 132 -6.00 7.89 5.65
CA SER A 132 -6.50 9.20 5.21
C SER A 132 -6.29 9.46 3.71
N VAL A 133 -5.56 8.58 3.00
CA VAL A 133 -5.49 8.62 1.54
C VAL A 133 -6.78 7.97 1.00
N PRO A 134 -7.64 8.70 0.25
CA PRO A 134 -8.87 8.13 -0.25
C PRO A 134 -8.54 6.93 -1.16
N ALA A 135 -8.97 5.75 -0.74
CA ALA A 135 -8.85 4.54 -1.53
C ALA A 135 -9.58 4.76 -2.86
N GLY A 136 -8.92 4.44 -3.98
CA GLY A 136 -9.63 4.28 -5.25
C GLY A 136 -10.75 3.24 -5.10
N ASP A 137 -11.80 3.37 -5.92
CA ASP A 137 -13.05 2.62 -5.78
C ASP A 137 -12.86 1.16 -5.34
N ALA A 138 -13.58 0.81 -4.27
CA ALA A 138 -13.52 -0.52 -3.67
C ALA A 138 -13.86 -1.60 -4.72
N PRO A 139 -13.12 -2.71 -4.76
CA PRO A 139 -13.40 -3.78 -5.72
C PRO A 139 -14.82 -4.35 -5.50
N THR A 140 -15.68 -4.29 -6.52
CA THR A 140 -17.05 -4.83 -6.46
C THR A 140 -17.06 -6.32 -6.13
N ARG A 141 -18.16 -6.86 -5.55
CA ARG A 141 -18.30 -8.24 -5.03
C ARG A 141 -17.80 -9.37 -5.96
N ARG A 142 -17.80 -9.17 -7.29
CA ARG A 142 -17.23 -10.12 -8.29
C ARG A 142 -15.71 -10.20 -8.26
N SER A 143 -15.03 -9.14 -7.83
CA SER A 143 -13.57 -9.10 -7.65
C SER A 143 -13.10 -9.84 -6.40
N ALA A 144 -13.94 -10.02 -5.38
CA ALA A 144 -13.55 -10.65 -4.11
C ALA A 144 -13.21 -12.13 -4.30
N HIS A 145 -13.95 -12.85 -5.16
CA HIS A 145 -13.65 -14.23 -5.51
C HIS A 145 -12.38 -14.35 -6.36
N GLY A 146 -12.20 -13.43 -7.33
CA GLY A 146 -10.98 -13.35 -8.12
C GLY A 146 -9.75 -12.97 -7.28
N ALA A 147 -9.89 -12.04 -6.33
CA ALA A 147 -8.85 -11.65 -5.39
C ALA A 147 -8.54 -12.79 -4.41
N PHE A 148 -9.55 -13.52 -3.92
CA PHE A 148 -9.35 -14.71 -3.10
C PHE A 148 -8.56 -15.78 -3.84
N LEU A 149 -8.95 -16.12 -5.07
CA LEU A 149 -8.24 -17.11 -5.89
C LEU A 149 -6.84 -16.62 -6.22
N ARG A 150 -6.65 -15.35 -6.59
CA ARG A 150 -5.32 -14.80 -6.82
C ARG A 150 -4.46 -14.83 -5.56
N HIS A 151 -4.99 -14.48 -4.39
CA HIS A 151 -4.26 -14.59 -3.13
C HIS A 151 -3.91 -16.04 -2.79
N ALA A 152 -4.81 -16.99 -3.03
CA ALA A 152 -4.55 -18.41 -2.84
C ALA A 152 -3.46 -18.93 -3.80
N PHE A 153 -3.54 -18.58 -5.08
CA PHE A 153 -2.51 -18.92 -6.07
C PHE A 153 -1.21 -18.19 -5.81
N ALA A 154 -1.23 -16.97 -5.31
CA ALA A 154 -0.05 -16.21 -4.99
C ALA A 154 0.63 -16.72 -3.71
N ARG A 155 -0.07 -17.45 -2.82
CA ARG A 155 0.56 -18.26 -1.75
C ARG A 155 1.25 -19.51 -2.31
N LEU A 156 0.77 -20.02 -3.44
CA LEU A 156 1.32 -21.20 -4.12
C LEU A 156 2.43 -20.88 -5.13
N ALA A 157 2.47 -19.67 -5.69
CA ALA A 157 3.25 -19.33 -6.89
C ALA A 157 4.60 -18.61 -6.65
N GLY A 158 5.04 -18.35 -5.41
CA GLY A 158 6.36 -17.74 -5.23
C GLY A 158 6.68 -17.31 -3.80
N GLY A 159 7.80 -17.84 -3.29
CA GLY A 159 8.27 -17.69 -1.92
C GLY A 159 8.47 -16.24 -1.52
N TRP A 160 7.67 -15.80 -0.56
CA TRP A 160 7.93 -14.59 0.19
C TRP A 160 9.29 -14.71 0.88
N ARG A 161 10.04 -13.62 0.92
CA ARG A 161 11.22 -13.49 1.75
C ARG A 161 10.87 -12.59 2.91
N ALA A 162 11.12 -13.06 4.12
CA ALA A 162 10.93 -12.30 5.33
C ALA A 162 12.29 -11.83 5.85
N ARG A 163 12.38 -10.56 6.26
CA ARG A 163 13.58 -9.92 6.80
C ARG A 163 13.20 -9.07 7.98
N LEU A 164 14.00 -9.13 9.04
CA LEU A 164 13.94 -8.15 10.11
C LEU A 164 14.71 -6.91 9.65
N LEU A 165 14.03 -5.77 9.58
CA LEU A 165 14.60 -4.52 9.10
C LEU A 165 14.35 -3.39 10.10
N ALA A 166 15.31 -2.49 10.17
CA ALA A 166 15.12 -1.12 10.60
C ALA A 166 15.43 -0.21 9.41
N PHE A 167 14.64 0.85 9.24
CA PHE A 167 14.81 1.79 8.15
C PHE A 167 15.65 2.99 8.58
N GLU A 168 16.45 3.49 7.66
CA GLU A 168 17.20 4.73 7.85
C GLU A 168 16.87 5.68 6.70
N GLN A 169 16.62 6.95 7.01
CA GLN A 169 16.50 7.98 5.99
C GLN A 169 17.75 8.86 6.02
N ARG A 170 18.44 8.95 4.89
CA ARG A 170 19.53 9.91 4.68
C ARG A 170 19.04 11.04 3.79
N ARG A 171 19.04 12.25 4.32
CA ARG A 171 18.68 13.46 3.57
C ARG A 171 19.96 14.14 3.07
N ARG A 172 20.09 14.24 1.75
CA ARG A 172 21.10 15.08 1.07
C ARG A 172 20.38 16.28 0.42
N PRO A 173 21.08 17.38 0.12
CA PRO A 173 20.44 18.63 -0.33
C PRO A 173 19.54 18.52 -1.57
N TRP A 174 19.69 17.47 -2.38
CA TRP A 174 18.88 17.19 -3.58
C TRP A 174 18.37 15.74 -3.66
N LEU A 175 18.54 14.95 -2.59
CA LEU A 175 18.22 13.51 -2.64
C LEU A 175 17.76 12.99 -1.27
N HIS A 176 16.58 12.39 -1.25
CA HIS A 176 16.14 11.56 -0.13
C HIS A 176 16.54 10.12 -0.41
N THR A 177 17.28 9.50 0.49
CA THR A 177 17.61 8.08 0.40
C THR A 177 16.91 7.35 1.53
N LEU A 178 16.19 6.28 1.19
CA LEU A 178 15.66 5.31 2.13
C LEU A 178 16.51 4.05 2.05
N ASP A 179 17.16 3.75 3.15
CA ASP A 179 17.97 2.56 3.36
C ASP A 179 17.27 1.64 4.36
N ALA A 180 17.71 0.39 4.42
CA ALA A 180 17.29 -0.56 5.45
C ALA A 180 18.47 -1.43 5.86
N HIS A 181 18.51 -1.77 7.14
CA HIS A 181 19.55 -2.63 7.68
C HIS A 181 18.95 -3.62 8.68
N ALA A 182 19.72 -4.65 9.03
CA ALA A 182 19.34 -5.54 10.11
C ALA A 182 19.25 -4.75 11.44
N PRO A 183 18.21 -4.94 12.25
CA PRO A 183 18.10 -4.25 13.53
C PRO A 183 19.24 -4.66 14.47
N LEU A 184 19.81 -3.70 15.19
CA LEU A 184 20.91 -3.95 16.14
C LEU A 184 20.48 -4.83 17.32
N ARG A 185 19.20 -4.77 17.69
CA ARG A 185 18.59 -5.54 18.77
C ARG A 185 17.18 -5.94 18.38
N ILE A 186 16.81 -7.14 18.79
CA ILE A 186 15.43 -7.62 18.76
C ILE A 186 15.18 -8.45 20.01
N SER A 187 14.03 -8.25 20.64
CA SER A 187 13.57 -9.07 21.75
C SER A 187 13.34 -10.53 21.30
N LEU A 188 13.43 -11.47 22.24
CA LEU A 188 13.12 -12.87 21.95
C LEU A 188 11.67 -13.02 21.47
N LEU A 189 10.74 -12.29 22.10
CA LEU A 189 9.32 -12.27 21.73
C LEU A 189 9.10 -11.78 20.30
N GLY A 190 9.76 -10.69 19.90
CA GLY A 190 9.69 -10.18 18.54
C GLY A 190 10.24 -11.15 17.50
N LEU A 191 11.33 -11.84 17.83
CA LEU A 191 11.90 -12.88 16.96
C LEU A 191 10.97 -14.10 16.82
N GLU A 192 10.36 -14.55 17.92
CA GLU A 192 9.39 -15.65 17.90
C GLU A 192 8.14 -15.31 17.10
N LEU A 193 7.60 -14.11 17.30
CA LEU A 193 6.46 -13.61 16.53
C LEU A 193 6.82 -13.48 15.04
N ALA A 194 8.00 -12.94 14.72
CA ALA A 194 8.46 -12.81 13.35
C ALA A 194 8.56 -14.18 12.64
N ARG A 195 9.07 -15.20 13.34
CA ARG A 195 9.10 -16.58 12.82
C ARG A 195 7.70 -17.15 12.64
N ALA A 196 6.78 -16.88 13.55
CA ALA A 196 5.39 -17.32 13.43
C ALA A 196 4.69 -16.68 12.22
N ILE A 197 4.84 -15.36 12.04
CA ILE A 197 4.31 -14.64 10.88
C ILE A 197 4.91 -15.17 9.59
N ALA A 198 6.23 -15.35 9.53
CA ALA A 198 6.89 -15.89 8.34
C ALA A 198 6.35 -17.27 7.96
N ARG A 199 6.17 -18.18 8.93
CA ARG A 199 5.57 -19.50 8.68
C ARG A 199 4.13 -19.39 8.15
N ASP A 200 3.30 -18.55 8.76
CA ASP A 200 1.90 -18.40 8.36
C ASP A 200 1.75 -17.79 6.95
N GLU A 201 2.68 -16.91 6.58
CA GLU A 201 2.75 -16.29 5.26
C GLU A 201 3.44 -17.17 4.20
N GLY A 202 3.99 -18.33 4.59
CA GLY A 202 4.79 -19.16 3.70
C GLY A 202 6.08 -18.47 3.24
N ALA A 203 6.64 -17.62 4.09
CA ALA A 203 7.84 -16.83 3.84
C ALA A 203 9.09 -17.50 4.39
N GLU A 204 10.16 -17.45 3.60
CA GLU A 204 11.50 -17.82 4.03
C GLU A 204 12.10 -16.66 4.84
N LEU A 205 12.33 -16.87 6.14
CA LEU A 205 13.01 -15.88 6.98
C LEU A 205 14.50 -15.86 6.67
N VAL A 206 14.94 -14.81 5.96
CA VAL A 206 16.32 -14.60 5.58
C VAL A 206 17.07 -13.99 6.77
N SER A 207 17.99 -14.77 7.34
CA SER A 207 18.84 -14.30 8.44
C SER A 207 19.82 -13.22 7.94
N PRO A 208 20.07 -12.15 8.71
CA PRO A 208 20.99 -11.08 8.33
C PRO A 208 22.46 -11.52 8.20
N LEU A 209 22.80 -12.75 8.60
CA LEU A 209 24.15 -13.31 8.43
C LEU A 209 24.52 -13.61 6.96
N TYR A 210 23.56 -13.54 6.03
CA TYR A 210 23.79 -13.77 4.60
C TYR A 210 23.12 -12.68 3.75
N ALA A 211 23.73 -11.50 3.69
CA ALA A 211 23.50 -10.55 2.62
C ALA A 211 24.71 -9.62 2.46
N ALA A 212 25.65 -10.06 1.63
CA ALA A 212 26.55 -9.19 0.88
C ALA A 212 26.17 -9.32 -0.60
#